data_AF-A0A371CWD8-F1
#
_entry.id   AF-A0A371CWD8-F1
#
_cell.length_a   1.000
_cell.length_b   1.000
_cell.length_c   1.000
_cell.angle_alpha   90.00
_cell.angle_beta   90.00
_cell.angle_gamma   90.00
#
_symmetry.space_group_name_H-M   'P 1'
#
loop_
_entity.id
_entity.type
_entity.pdbx_description
1 polymer ?
#
loop_
_entity_poly.entity_id
_entity_poly.type
_entity_poly.pdbx_seq_one_letter_code
_entity_poly.pdbx_strand_id
1 'polypeptide(L)'
;AYALRYFEHGGKAMAYGHEEKPESIYHNPRLYPGMFPWLYPYGLGGFDNTRMRVKLDHISHVRANLLYVDRRFQEDRCFPFIVYNQRQIKNCGHGGYLLTQKGYFDDVARKIVDIDREAL
;
A
#
# COMPACT_ATOMS: atom_id res chain seq x y z
N ALA A 1 -13.79 -1.16 25.12
CA ALA A 1 -13.46 -0.55 26.43
C ALA A 1 -11.96 -0.57 26.80
N TYR A 2 -11.08 -1.31 26.10
CA TYR A 2 -9.65 -1.39 26.44
C TYR A 2 -8.87 -0.07 26.26
N ALA A 3 -9.17 0.72 25.22
CA ALA A 3 -8.48 1.98 24.97
C ALA A 3 -8.68 3.00 26.10
N LEU A 4 -9.91 3.14 26.61
CA LEU A 4 -10.23 4.02 27.74
C LEU A 4 -9.44 3.63 29.00
N ARG A 5 -9.44 2.33 29.36
CA ARG A 5 -8.65 1.84 30.50
C ARG A 5 -7.15 2.09 30.34
N TYR A 6 -6.61 1.94 29.13
CA TYR A 6 -5.20 2.23 28.86
C TYR A 6 -4.87 3.70 29.13
N PHE A 7 -5.74 4.64 28.74
CA PHE A 7 -5.55 6.06 29.02
C PHE A 7 -5.73 6.41 30.50
N GLU A 8 -6.70 5.78 31.19
CA GLU A 8 -6.91 5.97 32.64
C GLU A 8 -5.69 5.55 33.48
N HIS A 9 -4.91 4.57 33.02
CA HIS A 9 -3.66 4.15 33.66
C HIS A 9 -2.41 4.94 33.21
N GLY A 10 -2.58 6.10 32.58
CA GLY A 10 -1.46 6.95 32.12
C GLY A 10 -0.79 6.45 30.84
N GLY A 11 -1.48 5.61 30.07
CA GLY A 11 -1.03 5.17 28.75
C GLY A 11 -0.83 6.35 27.80
N LYS A 12 0.25 6.30 27.02
CA LYS A 12 0.58 7.35 26.05
C LYS A 12 0.10 6.92 24.66
N ALA A 13 -0.34 7.90 23.87
CA ALA A 13 -0.62 7.74 22.46
C ALA A 13 0.27 8.68 21.64
N MET A 14 0.60 8.26 20.43
CA MET A 14 1.29 9.08 19.45
C MET A 14 0.24 9.79 18.61
N ALA A 15 0.22 11.13 18.63
CA ALA A 15 -0.58 11.90 17.71
C ALA A 15 0.09 11.85 16.32
N TYR A 16 -0.66 11.40 15.32
CA TYR A 16 -0.24 11.43 13.92
C TYR A 16 -1.17 12.39 13.17
N GLY A 17 -0.61 13.47 12.65
CA GLY A 17 -1.38 14.46 11.88
C GLY A 17 -1.78 13.91 10.51
N HIS A 18 -2.96 14.30 10.04
CA HIS A 18 -3.42 14.00 8.69
C HIS A 18 -3.55 15.30 7.90
N GLU A 19 -3.06 15.28 6.66
CA GLU A 19 -3.31 16.34 5.70
C GLU A 19 -4.65 16.10 4.99
N GLU A 20 -5.24 17.17 4.44
CA GLU A 20 -6.48 17.08 3.66
C GLU A 20 -6.31 16.18 2.42
N LYS A 21 -5.10 16.17 1.84
CA LYS A 21 -4.76 15.36 0.68
C LYS A 21 -4.13 14.04 1.12
N PRO A 22 -4.65 12.89 0.66
CA PRO A 22 -4.04 11.60 0.97
C PRO A 22 -2.68 11.46 0.29
N GLU A 23 -1.76 10.83 1.00
CA GLU A 23 -0.42 10.50 0.50
C GLU A 23 -0.46 9.46 -0.62
N SER A 24 0.43 9.62 -1.61
CA SER A 24 0.52 8.67 -2.73
C SER A 24 1.05 7.32 -2.27
N ILE A 25 0.42 6.23 -2.74
CA ILE A 25 0.92 4.86 -2.58
C ILE A 25 2.04 4.48 -3.57
N TYR A 26 2.34 5.38 -4.52
CA TYR A 26 3.36 5.22 -5.56
C TYR A 26 4.55 6.15 -5.27
N HIS A 27 5.77 5.62 -5.41
CA HIS A 27 7.03 6.37 -5.29
C HIS A 27 7.15 7.22 -4.01
N ASN A 28 6.58 6.74 -2.91
CA ASN A 28 6.60 7.42 -1.62
C ASN A 28 7.39 6.61 -0.58
N PRO A 29 8.69 6.87 -0.43
CA PRO A 29 9.53 6.12 0.50
C PRO A 29 9.21 6.40 1.98
N ARG A 30 8.45 7.46 2.28
CA ARG A 30 8.06 7.84 3.64
C ARG A 30 6.76 7.19 4.10
N LEU A 31 5.96 6.67 3.17
CA LEU A 31 4.61 6.14 3.45
C LEU A 31 4.63 5.04 4.51
N TYR A 32 5.39 3.96 4.28
CA TYR A 32 5.40 2.81 5.20
C TYR A 32 6.04 3.09 6.55
N PRO A 33 7.18 3.79 6.61
CA PRO A 33 7.73 4.21 7.90
C PRO A 33 6.82 5.15 8.69
N GLY A 34 6.02 5.99 8.00
CA GLY A 34 5.01 6.85 8.64
C GLY A 34 3.79 6.07 9.12
N MET A 35 3.31 5.08 8.34
CA MET A 35 2.16 4.24 8.70
C MET A 35 2.47 3.24 9.82
N PHE A 36 3.72 2.75 9.90
CA PHE A 36 4.15 1.75 10.87
C PHE A 36 5.44 2.16 11.59
N PRO A 37 5.46 3.25 12.39
CA PRO A 37 6.68 3.70 13.06
C PRO A 37 7.32 2.65 13.97
N TRP A 38 6.51 1.72 14.51
CA TRP A 38 6.98 0.61 15.35
C TRP A 38 7.65 -0.53 14.57
N LEU A 39 7.37 -0.67 13.27
CA LEU A 39 8.03 -1.66 12.40
C LEU A 39 9.30 -1.11 11.74
N TYR A 40 9.38 0.21 11.59
CA TYR A 40 10.48 0.91 10.92
C TYR A 40 11.19 1.85 11.90
N PRO A 41 12.16 1.36 12.68
CA PRO A 41 12.94 2.19 13.60
C PRO A 41 13.49 3.45 12.91
N TYR A 42 13.35 4.59 13.57
CA TYR A 42 13.77 5.91 13.07
C TYR A 42 13.09 6.38 11.78
N GLY A 43 12.00 5.75 11.36
CA GLY A 43 11.33 6.09 10.10
C GLY A 43 12.14 5.67 8.86
N LEU A 44 13.03 4.69 8.99
CA LEU A 44 13.92 4.22 7.93
C LEU A 44 13.63 2.76 7.53
N GLY A 45 14.02 2.39 6.31
CA GLY A 45 13.90 1.01 5.83
C GLY A 45 12.60 0.68 5.10
N GLY A 46 11.78 1.69 4.79
CA GLY A 46 10.59 1.53 3.94
C GLY A 46 10.91 1.16 2.49
N PHE A 47 9.86 0.89 1.71
CA PHE A 47 9.98 0.65 0.26
C PHE A 47 10.55 1.87 -0.47
N ASP A 48 11.13 1.66 -1.65
CA ASP A 48 11.73 2.71 -2.48
C ASP A 48 12.80 3.57 -1.76
N ASN A 49 13.38 3.04 -0.67
CA ASN A 49 14.40 3.74 0.10
C ASN A 49 15.71 3.84 -0.68
N THR A 50 16.12 5.07 -1.00
CA THR A 50 17.34 5.38 -1.75
C THR A 50 18.64 5.00 -1.03
N ARG A 51 18.59 4.76 0.29
CA ARG A 51 19.75 4.35 1.10
C ARG A 51 20.01 2.84 1.06
N MET A 52 19.17 2.06 0.36
CA MET A 52 19.38 0.62 0.23
C MET A 52 20.57 0.32 -0.67
N ARG A 53 21.49 -0.53 -0.20
CA ARG A 53 22.66 -0.96 -0.99
C ARG A 53 22.27 -1.74 -2.25
N VAL A 54 21.15 -2.45 -2.19
CA VAL A 54 20.63 -3.26 -3.29
C VAL A 54 19.21 -2.81 -3.59
N LYS A 55 18.93 -2.56 -4.87
CA LYS A 55 17.57 -2.29 -5.32
C LYS A 55 16.78 -3.59 -5.27
N LEU A 56 15.79 -3.67 -4.39
CA LEU A 56 14.86 -4.78 -4.32
C LEU A 56 13.58 -4.45 -5.06
N ASP A 57 13.02 -5.42 -5.78
CA ASP A 57 11.65 -5.29 -6.23
C ASP A 57 10.70 -5.31 -5.02
N HIS A 58 9.50 -4.75 -5.21
CA HIS A 58 8.52 -4.61 -4.13
C HIS A 58 8.18 -5.96 -3.47
N ILE A 59 8.07 -7.06 -4.23
CA ILE A 59 7.68 -8.36 -3.70
C ILE A 59 8.82 -9.00 -2.93
N SER A 60 10.06 -8.89 -3.43
CA SER A 60 11.23 -9.36 -2.68
C SER A 60 11.41 -8.58 -1.39
N HIS A 61 11.17 -7.27 -1.39
CA HIS A 61 11.23 -6.48 -0.15
C HIS A 61 10.12 -6.87 0.83
N VAL A 62 8.89 -7.07 0.37
CA VAL A 62 7.80 -7.59 1.22
C VAL A 62 8.16 -8.96 1.82
N ARG A 63 8.70 -9.87 1.00
CA ARG A 63 9.16 -11.19 1.48
C ARG A 63 10.26 -11.05 2.53
N ALA A 64 11.24 -10.18 2.31
CA ALA A 64 12.30 -9.91 3.28
C ALA A 64 11.75 -9.37 4.61
N ASN A 65 10.75 -8.48 4.56
CA ASN A 65 10.09 -7.96 5.77
C ASN A 65 9.33 -9.07 6.51
N LEU A 66 8.56 -9.89 5.79
CA LEU A 66 7.81 -11.00 6.41
C LEU A 66 8.72 -12.08 7.00
N LEU A 67 9.90 -12.30 6.41
CA LEU A 67 10.92 -13.25 6.89
C LEU A 67 11.94 -12.61 7.85
N TYR A 68 11.65 -11.40 8.35
CA TYR A 68 12.54 -10.73 9.29
C TYR A 68 12.69 -11.54 10.59
N VAL A 69 13.89 -11.50 11.19
CA VAL A 69 14.31 -12.40 12.28
C VAL A 69 13.32 -12.49 13.44
N ASP A 70 12.79 -11.35 13.89
CA ASP A 70 11.89 -11.26 15.05
C ASP A 70 10.41 -11.39 14.67
N ARG A 71 10.08 -11.65 13.39
CA ARG A 71 8.72 -11.80 12.85
C ARG A 71 7.78 -10.60 13.09
N ARG A 72 8.29 -9.43 13.52
CA ARG A 72 7.45 -8.27 13.85
C ARG A 72 6.51 -7.84 12.73
N PHE A 73 6.95 -7.94 11.48
CA PHE A 73 6.14 -7.61 10.30
C PHE A 73 5.08 -8.68 10.01
N GLN A 74 5.38 -9.93 10.32
CA GLN A 74 4.45 -11.05 10.14
C GLN A 74 3.35 -11.04 11.20
N GLU A 75 3.69 -10.67 12.44
CA GLU A 75 2.78 -10.62 13.58
C GLU A 75 1.97 -9.32 13.68
N ASP A 76 2.42 -8.26 13.01
CA ASP A 76 1.66 -7.01 12.96
C ASP A 76 0.28 -7.24 12.34
N ARG A 77 -0.75 -6.78 13.06
CA ARG A 77 -2.16 -7.02 12.73
C ARG A 77 -2.57 -6.44 11.37
N CYS A 78 -1.94 -5.35 10.95
CA CYS A 78 -2.39 -4.57 9.79
C CYS A 78 -1.41 -4.65 8.61
N PHE A 79 -0.12 -4.83 8.87
CA PHE A 79 0.92 -4.74 7.87
C PHE A 79 0.71 -5.69 6.68
N PRO A 80 0.51 -7.01 6.84
CA PRO A 80 0.29 -7.91 5.71
C PRO A 80 -0.95 -7.54 4.89
N PHE A 81 -2.02 -7.11 5.57
CA PHE A 81 -3.27 -6.71 4.94
C PHE A 81 -3.10 -5.45 4.09
N ILE A 82 -2.48 -4.40 4.64
CA ILE A 82 -2.25 -3.13 3.94
C ILE A 82 -1.31 -3.33 2.75
N VAL A 83 -0.21 -4.07 2.93
CA VAL A 83 0.74 -4.38 1.85
C VAL A 83 0.03 -5.13 0.71
N TYR A 84 -0.79 -6.13 1.05
CA TYR A 84 -1.53 -6.89 0.07
C TYR A 84 -2.57 -6.04 -0.67
N ASN A 85 -3.34 -5.23 0.07
CA ASN A 85 -4.34 -4.33 -0.52
C ASN A 85 -3.72 -3.34 -1.50
N GLN A 86 -2.66 -2.63 -1.09
CA GLN A 86 -1.98 -1.68 -1.96
C GLN A 86 -1.38 -2.37 -3.20
N ARG A 87 -0.87 -3.60 -3.06
CA ARG A 87 -0.41 -4.38 -4.20
C ARG A 87 -1.54 -4.70 -5.17
N GLN A 88 -2.72 -5.08 -4.69
CA GLN A 88 -3.89 -5.33 -5.54
C GLN A 88 -4.29 -4.07 -6.31
N ILE A 89 -4.33 -2.91 -5.64
CA ILE A 89 -4.62 -1.63 -6.29
C ILE A 89 -3.59 -1.34 -7.40
N LYS A 90 -2.29 -1.49 -7.12
CA LYS A 90 -1.22 -1.30 -8.10
C LYS A 90 -1.35 -2.24 -9.31
N ASN A 91 -1.65 -3.52 -9.07
CA ASN A 91 -1.83 -4.51 -10.12
C ASN A 91 -3.05 -4.20 -11.00
N CYS A 92 -4.19 -3.86 -10.40
CA CYS A 92 -5.40 -3.48 -11.12
C CYS A 92 -5.18 -2.22 -11.97
N GLY A 93 -4.52 -1.20 -11.41
CA GLY A 93 -4.17 0.02 -12.14
C GLY A 93 -3.27 -0.26 -13.34
N HIS A 94 -2.27 -1.14 -13.16
CA HIS A 94 -1.37 -1.54 -14.24
C HIS A 94 -2.09 -2.31 -15.35
N GLY A 95 -2.96 -3.26 -15.00
CA GLY A 95 -3.76 -4.03 -15.96
C GLY A 95 -4.68 -3.12 -16.79
N GLY A 96 -5.38 -2.19 -16.14
CA GLY A 96 -6.22 -1.20 -16.82
C GLY A 96 -5.42 -0.33 -17.79
N TYR A 97 -4.27 0.19 -17.35
CA TYR A 97 -3.39 0.99 -18.20
C TYR A 97 -2.89 0.22 -19.43
N LEU A 98 -2.49 -1.04 -19.26
CA LEU A 98 -2.06 -1.86 -20.40
C LEU A 98 -3.18 -2.15 -21.39
N LEU A 99 -4.42 -2.29 -20.91
CA LEU A 99 -5.59 -2.50 -21.77
C LEU A 99 -5.93 -1.24 -22.58
N THR A 100 -5.82 -0.05 -22.00
CA THR A 100 -6.07 1.22 -22.71
C THR A 100 -4.99 1.56 -23.72
N GLN A 101 -3.76 1.04 -23.54
CA GLN A 101 -2.67 1.22 -24.51
C GLN A 101 -2.74 0.29 -25.73
N LYS A 102 -3.68 -0.66 -25.78
CA LYS A 102 -3.81 -1.54 -26.94
C LYS A 102 -4.42 -0.77 -28.11
N GLY A 103 -3.88 -0.97 -29.32
CA GLY A 103 -4.36 -0.29 -30.52
C GLY A 103 -5.83 -0.56 -30.90
N TYR A 104 -6.44 -1.60 -30.34
CA TYR A 104 -7.86 -1.93 -30.52
C TYR A 104 -8.76 -1.41 -29.38
N PHE A 105 -8.22 -0.68 -28.39
CA PHE A 105 -8.98 -0.18 -27.26
C PHE A 105 -10.16 0.71 -27.70
N ASP A 106 -9.91 1.66 -28.60
CA ASP A 106 -10.93 2.59 -29.09
C ASP A 106 -12.07 1.87 -29.86
N ASP A 107 -11.74 0.79 -30.56
CA ASP A 107 -12.72 -0.04 -31.27
C ASP A 107 -13.59 -0.84 -30.30
N VAL A 108 -12.98 -1.41 -29.25
CA VAL A 108 -13.71 -2.17 -28.23
C VAL A 108 -14.57 -1.23 -27.37
N ALA A 109 -14.04 -0.08 -26.98
CA ALA A 109 -14.78 0.93 -26.23
C ALA A 109 -16.00 1.44 -27.01
N ARG A 110 -15.83 1.76 -28.31
CA ARG A 110 -16.96 2.13 -29.19
C ARG A 110 -18.01 1.03 -29.27
N LYS A 111 -17.59 -0.22 -29.49
CA LYS A 111 -18.52 -1.36 -29.51
C LYS A 111 -19.29 -1.52 -28.21
N ILE A 112 -18.66 -1.32 -27.05
CA ILE A 112 -19.34 -1.41 -25.75
C ILE A 112 -20.37 -0.28 -25.58
N VAL A 113 -20.05 0.93 -26.02
CA VAL A 113 -20.96 2.09 -25.95
C VAL A 113 -22.14 1.94 -26.91
N ASP A 114 -21.89 1.40 -28.10
CA ASP A 114 -22.90 1.17 -29.15
C ASP A 114 -23.79 -0.06 -28.90
N ILE A 115 -23.58 -0.83 -27.83
CA ILE A 115 -24.49 -1.94 -27.48
C ILE A 115 -25.87 -1.35 -27.15
N ASP A 116 -26.85 -1.77 -27.94
CA ASP A 116 -28.26 -1.48 -27.70
C ASP A 116 -28.71 -2.14 -26.38
N ARG A 117 -29.15 -1.30 -25.44
CA ARG A 117 -29.55 -1.72 -24.09
C ARG A 117 -30.95 -2.31 -24.04
N GLU A 118 -31.76 -2.09 -25.07
CA GLU A 118 -33.14 -2.59 -25.17
C GLU A 118 -33.19 -4.02 -25.74
N ALA A 119 -32.08 -4.50 -26.32
CA ALA A 119 -31.95 -5.83 -26.90
C ALA A 119 -31.49 -6.92 -25.88
N LEU A 120 -31.28 -6.54 -24.62
CA LEU A 120 -30.90 -7.41 -23.49
C LEU A 120 -32.08 -7.64 -22.55
#